data_AF-A0A1C9WLV4-F1
#
_entry.id   AF-A0A1C9WLV4-F1
#
_cell.length_a   1.000
_cell.length_b   1.000
_cell.length_c   1.000
_cell.angle_alpha   90.00
_cell.angle_beta   90.00
_cell.angle_gamma   90.00
#
_symmetry.space_group_name_H-M   'P 1'
#
loop_
_entity.id
_entity.type
_entity.pdbx_description
1 polymer ?
#
loop_
_entity_poly.entity_id
_entity_poly.type
_entity_poly.pdbx_seq_one_letter_code
_entity_poly.pdbx_strand_id
1 'polypeptide(L)'
;MTGPAAAPSIDSPELALGYAHRRARVFLSWWMGIVFALPGAAQALAESATGQSPENGLVLLGLGLFISGVGWLVTVAPRFTRKPPRPASDFARTEQSIRIAPGVAIGSTAVTLAIVVAFMTLMPRGMSPEVLPVLAMLAAWPLAIGAGLLYSRRLHAQREHLFRRWLARTAAGPETPGPA
;
A
#
# COMPACT_ATOMS: atom_id res chain seq x y z
N MET A 1 -21.85 35.26 -0.57
CA MET A 1 -21.26 35.53 0.75
C MET A 1 -21.06 34.21 1.47
N THR A 2 -19.87 33.62 1.40
CA THR A 2 -19.51 32.43 2.17
C THR A 2 -18.89 32.90 3.49
N GLY A 3 -19.58 32.69 4.60
CA GLY A 3 -19.07 32.98 5.94
C GLY A 3 -17.74 32.26 6.22
N PRO A 4 -16.95 32.73 7.20
CA PRO A 4 -15.67 32.11 7.54
C PRO A 4 -15.90 30.63 7.85
N ALA A 5 -15.30 29.76 7.03
CA ALA A 5 -15.38 28.32 7.24
C ALA A 5 -14.86 28.02 8.64
N ALA A 6 -15.71 27.47 9.51
CA ALA A 6 -15.34 27.09 10.86
C ALA A 6 -14.07 26.24 10.81
N ALA A 7 -13.08 26.61 11.63
CA ALA A 7 -11.83 25.86 11.71
C ALA A 7 -12.15 24.39 12.03
N PRO A 8 -11.55 23.42 11.31
CA PRO A 8 -11.83 22.01 11.53
C PRO A 8 -11.51 21.66 12.99
N SER A 9 -12.53 21.23 13.75
CA SER A 9 -12.37 20.85 15.14
C SER A 9 -11.73 19.46 15.27
N ILE A 10 -11.02 19.25 16.37
CA ILE A 10 -10.41 17.95 16.71
C ILE A 10 -11.48 16.85 16.83
N ASP A 11 -12.71 17.22 17.15
CA ASP A 11 -13.85 16.32 17.40
C ASP A 11 -14.65 15.95 16.15
N SER A 12 -14.09 16.14 14.96
CA SER A 12 -14.74 15.81 13.69
C SER A 12 -14.27 14.44 13.16
N PRO A 13 -14.91 13.31 13.57
CA PRO A 13 -14.49 11.98 13.11
C PRO A 13 -14.50 11.89 11.58
N GLU A 14 -15.47 12.54 10.92
CA GLU A 14 -15.63 12.60 9.45
C GLU A 14 -14.40 13.14 8.71
N LEU A 15 -13.78 14.18 9.27
CA LEU A 15 -12.57 14.77 8.73
C LEU A 15 -11.35 13.89 8.97
N ALA A 16 -11.27 13.24 10.14
CA ALA A 16 -10.21 12.28 10.44
C ALA A 16 -10.27 11.06 9.49
N LEU A 17 -11.48 10.54 9.22
CA LEU A 17 -11.68 9.47 8.25
C LEU A 17 -11.35 9.92 6.82
N GLY A 18 -11.80 11.10 6.42
CA GLY A 18 -11.45 11.70 5.13
C GLY A 18 -9.94 11.87 4.94
N TYR A 19 -9.22 12.22 6.01
CA TYR A 19 -7.77 12.30 6.01
C TYR A 19 -7.11 10.93 5.82
N ALA A 20 -7.59 9.90 6.51
CA ALA A 20 -7.12 8.54 6.34
C ALA A 20 -7.37 8.04 4.90
N HIS A 21 -8.55 8.28 4.31
CA HIS A 21 -8.85 7.95 2.91
C HIS A 21 -7.92 8.65 1.93
N ARG A 22 -7.58 9.92 2.16
CA ARG A 22 -6.60 10.63 1.33
C ARG A 22 -5.23 9.95 1.39
N ARG A 23 -4.75 9.59 2.59
CA ARG A 23 -3.46 8.91 2.76
C ARG A 23 -3.46 7.49 2.17
N ALA A 24 -4.56 6.76 2.34
CA ALA A 24 -4.73 5.42 1.78
C ALA A 24 -4.70 5.47 0.24
N ARG A 25 -5.40 6.42 -0.38
CA ARG A 25 -5.31 6.62 -1.85
C ARG A 25 -3.89 6.95 -2.31
N VAL A 26 -3.24 7.89 -1.63
CA VAL A 26 -1.83 8.23 -1.92
C VAL A 26 -0.95 6.99 -1.84
N PHE A 27 -1.12 6.17 -0.81
CA PHE A 27 -0.38 4.92 -0.66
C PHE A 27 -0.68 3.93 -1.79
N LEU A 28 -1.95 3.62 -2.03
CA LEU A 28 -2.39 2.64 -3.02
C LEU A 28 -1.91 3.02 -4.43
N SER A 29 -1.90 4.31 -4.78
CA SER A 29 -1.48 4.75 -6.11
C SER A 29 -0.07 4.29 -6.50
N TRP A 30 0.92 4.36 -5.60
CA TRP A 30 2.26 3.84 -5.90
C TRP A 30 2.41 2.37 -5.53
N TRP A 31 1.70 1.90 -4.49
CA TRP A 31 1.76 0.50 -4.05
C TRP A 31 1.32 -0.48 -5.14
N MET A 32 0.36 -0.12 -6.00
CA MET A 32 -0.07 -0.99 -7.10
C MET A 32 1.07 -1.39 -8.02
N GLY A 33 2.06 -0.52 -8.27
CA GLY A 33 3.25 -0.90 -9.02
C GLY A 33 4.17 -1.84 -8.24
N ILE A 34 4.27 -1.66 -6.92
CA ILE A 34 5.05 -2.55 -6.04
C ILE A 34 4.50 -3.97 -6.00
N VAL A 35 3.17 -4.13 -6.15
CA VAL A 35 2.54 -5.46 -6.27
C VAL A 35 3.07 -6.25 -7.48
N PHE A 36 3.54 -5.58 -8.54
CA PHE A 36 4.22 -6.24 -9.66
C PHE A 36 5.74 -6.31 -9.46
N ALA A 37 6.33 -5.27 -8.86
CA ALA A 37 7.78 -5.18 -8.66
C ALA A 37 8.32 -6.29 -7.75
N LEU A 38 7.62 -6.59 -6.64
CA LEU A 38 8.08 -7.60 -5.68
C LEU A 38 8.09 -9.03 -6.28
N PRO A 39 7.02 -9.49 -6.97
CA PRO A 39 7.05 -10.74 -7.71
C PRO A 39 8.11 -10.79 -8.81
N GLY A 40 8.31 -9.69 -9.56
CA GLY A 40 9.38 -9.61 -10.56
C GLY A 40 10.77 -9.75 -9.95
N ALA A 41 11.02 -9.09 -8.81
CA ALA A 41 12.26 -9.24 -8.07
C ALA A 41 12.46 -10.67 -7.56
N ALA A 42 11.42 -11.30 -7.01
CA ALA A 42 11.48 -12.69 -6.55
C ALA A 42 11.78 -13.66 -7.70
N GLN A 43 11.15 -13.44 -8.86
CA GLN A 43 11.40 -14.21 -10.07
C GLN A 43 12.84 -14.04 -10.57
N ALA A 44 13.32 -12.79 -10.71
CA ALA A 44 14.68 -12.52 -11.18
C ALA A 44 15.74 -13.15 -10.27
N LEU A 45 15.53 -13.10 -8.94
CA LEU A 45 16.40 -13.75 -7.97
C LEU A 45 16.39 -15.28 -8.13
N ALA A 46 15.23 -15.88 -8.33
CA ALA A 46 15.12 -17.32 -8.55
C ALA A 46 15.71 -17.77 -9.91
N GLU A 47 15.52 -16.99 -10.97
CA GLU A 47 16.15 -17.21 -12.29
C GLU A 47 17.67 -17.17 -12.15
N SER A 48 18.20 -16.13 -11.49
CA SER A 48 19.63 -15.98 -11.24
C SER A 48 20.19 -17.15 -10.41
N ALA A 49 19.47 -17.57 -9.37
CA ALA A 49 19.87 -18.66 -8.49
C ALA A 49 19.85 -20.04 -9.17
N THR A 50 19.06 -20.21 -10.23
CA THR A 50 18.95 -21.45 -11.01
C THR A 50 19.82 -21.45 -12.27
N GLY A 51 20.62 -20.41 -12.49
CA GLY A 51 21.47 -20.27 -13.68
C GLY A 51 20.69 -19.90 -14.95
N GLN A 52 19.44 -19.45 -14.82
CA GLN A 52 18.62 -18.97 -15.92
C GLN A 52 18.84 -17.47 -16.15
N SER A 53 18.43 -16.96 -17.31
CA SER A 53 18.44 -15.52 -17.59
C SER A 53 17.40 -14.80 -16.71
N PRO A 54 17.79 -13.77 -15.93
CA PRO A 54 16.87 -13.02 -15.08
C PRO A 54 16.02 -11.99 -15.83
N GLU A 55 16.08 -11.98 -17.17
CA GLU A 55 15.47 -10.96 -18.02
C GLU A 55 13.97 -10.84 -17.79
N ASN A 56 13.25 -11.95 -17.67
CA ASN A 56 11.80 -11.94 -17.45
C ASN A 56 11.44 -11.30 -16.11
N GLY A 57 12.11 -11.71 -15.02
CA GLY A 57 11.90 -11.10 -13.72
C GLY A 57 12.28 -9.61 -13.68
N LEU A 58 13.36 -9.22 -14.36
CA LEU A 58 13.80 -7.83 -14.47
C LEU A 58 12.83 -6.95 -15.27
N VAL A 59 12.24 -7.47 -16.35
CA VAL A 59 11.20 -6.77 -17.12
C VAL A 59 9.98 -6.50 -16.24
N LEU A 60 9.51 -7.50 -15.48
CA LEU A 60 8.38 -7.34 -14.57
C LEU A 60 8.69 -6.38 -13.42
N LEU A 61 9.91 -6.47 -12.86
CA LEU A 61 10.41 -5.53 -11.86
C LEU A 61 10.42 -4.09 -12.39
N GLY A 62 10.99 -3.88 -13.58
CA GLY A 62 11.07 -2.58 -14.24
C GLY A 62 9.70 -1.98 -14.51
N LEU A 63 8.77 -2.78 -15.04
CA LEU A 63 7.38 -2.37 -15.25
C LEU A 63 6.70 -1.97 -13.93
N GLY A 64 6.84 -2.77 -12.88
CA GLY A 64 6.27 -2.48 -11.57
C GLY A 64 6.83 -1.20 -10.95
N LEU A 65 8.14 -0.99 -11.04
CA LEU A 65 8.79 0.24 -10.59
C LEU A 65 8.35 1.46 -11.40
N PHE A 66 8.21 1.33 -12.72
CA PHE A 66 7.70 2.39 -13.58
C PHE A 66 6.27 2.80 -13.19
N ILE A 67 5.36 1.83 -13.07
CA ILE A 67 3.97 2.07 -12.64
C ILE A 67 3.94 2.71 -11.25
N SER A 68 4.77 2.22 -10.32
CA SER A 68 4.91 2.77 -8.97
C SER A 68 5.36 4.24 -9.00
N GLY A 69 6.36 4.55 -9.83
CA GLY A 69 6.85 5.90 -10.06
C GLY A 69 5.76 6.83 -10.61
N VAL A 70 5.01 6.39 -11.61
CA VAL A 70 3.88 7.16 -12.16
C VAL A 70 2.81 7.40 -11.09
N GLY A 71 2.41 6.36 -10.35
CA GLY A 71 1.45 6.48 -9.26
C GLY A 71 1.93 7.40 -8.12
N TRP A 72 3.24 7.41 -7.87
CA TRP A 72 3.86 8.36 -6.96
C TRP A 72 3.75 9.79 -7.46
N LEU A 73 4.08 10.05 -8.74
CA LEU A 73 4.05 11.37 -9.37
C LEU A 73 2.63 11.96 -9.40
N VAL A 74 1.64 11.17 -9.80
CA VAL A 74 0.22 11.59 -9.82
C VAL A 74 -0.28 11.96 -8.42
N THR A 75 0.34 11.42 -7.36
CA THR A 75 -0.04 11.69 -5.96
C THR A 75 0.84 12.72 -5.26
N VAL A 76 1.72 13.44 -5.96
CA VAL A 76 2.56 14.50 -5.37
C VAL A 76 1.69 15.61 -4.76
N ALA A 77 0.73 16.15 -5.51
CA ALA A 77 -0.13 17.22 -5.04
C ALA A 77 -0.90 16.87 -3.73
N PRO A 78 -1.60 15.72 -3.62
CA PRO A 78 -2.30 15.35 -2.38
C PRO A 78 -1.38 15.00 -1.21
N ARG A 79 -0.08 14.73 -1.40
CA ARG A 79 0.89 14.50 -0.31
C ARG A 79 1.26 15.78 0.43
N PHE A 80 1.43 16.86 -0.32
CA PHE A 80 1.92 18.13 0.20
C PHE A 80 0.81 19.18 0.41
N THR A 81 -0.45 18.82 0.10
CA THR A 81 -1.57 19.72 0.31
C THR A 81 -1.84 20.01 1.78
N ARG A 82 -2.04 21.30 2.11
CA ARG A 82 -2.57 21.77 3.39
C ARG A 82 -4.09 21.93 3.37
N LYS A 83 -4.76 21.59 2.26
CA LYS A 83 -6.21 21.71 2.16
C LYS A 83 -6.90 20.75 3.13
N PRO A 84 -7.98 21.18 3.80
CA PRO A 84 -8.72 20.31 4.71
C PRO A 84 -9.21 19.06 3.96
N PRO A 85 -9.19 17.88 4.62
CA PRO A 85 -9.73 16.67 4.03
C PRO A 85 -11.23 16.83 3.77
N ARG A 86 -11.74 16.19 2.71
CA ARG A 86 -13.19 16.09 2.51
C ARG A 86 -13.78 15.17 3.58
N PRO A 87 -14.89 15.55 4.24
CA PRO A 87 -15.56 14.66 5.19
C PRO A 87 -16.01 13.38 4.45
N ALA A 88 -15.90 12.24 5.14
CA ALA A 88 -16.35 10.96 4.62
C ALA A 88 -17.54 10.48 5.45
N SER A 89 -18.69 10.25 4.80
CA SER A 89 -19.93 9.82 5.46
C SER A 89 -19.98 8.30 5.75
N ASP A 90 -19.16 7.51 5.06
CA ASP A 90 -19.24 6.04 5.07
C ASP A 90 -18.47 5.40 6.25
N PHE A 91 -18.78 5.83 7.47
CA PHE A 91 -18.14 5.31 8.68
C PHE A 91 -18.34 3.82 8.89
N ALA A 92 -19.60 3.40 8.91
CA ALA A 92 -19.96 2.01 9.24
C ALA A 92 -19.34 1.02 8.27
N ARG A 93 -19.38 1.32 6.97
CA ARG A 93 -18.74 0.51 5.92
C ARG A 93 -17.23 0.45 6.11
N THR A 94 -16.58 1.59 6.35
CA THR A 94 -15.13 1.62 6.52
C THR A 94 -14.70 0.86 7.78
N GLU A 95 -15.45 0.96 8.86
CA GLU A 95 -15.18 0.22 10.09
C GLU A 95 -15.35 -1.29 9.92
N GLN A 96 -16.39 -1.71 9.20
CA GLN A 96 -16.57 -3.12 8.82
C GLN A 96 -15.39 -3.62 7.97
N SER A 97 -14.94 -2.85 6.96
CA SER A 97 -13.77 -3.20 6.15
C SER A 97 -12.50 -3.32 6.98
N ILE A 98 -12.26 -2.43 7.95
CA ILE A 98 -11.10 -2.50 8.86
C ILE A 98 -11.11 -3.78 9.71
N ARG A 99 -12.30 -4.28 10.08
CA ARG A 99 -12.46 -5.50 10.88
C ARG A 99 -12.25 -6.76 10.05
N ILE A 100 -12.74 -6.81 8.81
CA ILE A 100 -12.71 -8.01 7.96
C ILE A 100 -11.39 -8.16 7.19
N ALA A 101 -10.81 -7.04 6.73
CA ALA A 101 -9.61 -7.04 5.88
C ALA A 101 -8.41 -7.87 6.41
N PRO A 102 -8.10 -7.94 7.72
CA PRO A 102 -6.97 -8.72 8.21
C PRO A 102 -7.19 -10.22 8.03
N GLY A 103 -8.39 -10.71 8.35
CA GLY A 103 -8.73 -12.12 8.21
C GLY A 103 -8.68 -12.54 6.75
N VAL A 104 -9.21 -11.70 5.85
CA VAL A 104 -9.15 -11.94 4.41
C VAL A 104 -7.70 -11.91 3.91
N ALA A 105 -6.93 -10.87 4.25
CA ALA A 105 -5.54 -10.73 3.79
C ALA A 105 -4.64 -11.87 4.27
N ILE A 106 -4.71 -12.21 5.58
CA ILE A 106 -3.91 -13.28 6.17
C ILE A 106 -4.37 -14.64 5.64
N GLY A 107 -5.70 -14.87 5.61
CA GLY A 107 -6.28 -16.12 5.14
C GLY A 107 -5.96 -16.40 3.67
N SER A 108 -6.18 -15.44 2.77
CA SER A 108 -5.86 -15.61 1.36
C SER A 108 -4.36 -15.83 1.14
N THR A 109 -3.51 -15.09 1.87
CA THR A 109 -2.05 -15.26 1.78
C THR A 109 -1.62 -16.63 2.26
N ALA A 110 -2.13 -17.09 3.41
CA ALA A 110 -1.82 -18.40 3.95
C ALA A 110 -2.26 -19.53 3.01
N VAL A 111 -3.47 -19.43 2.43
CA VAL A 111 -3.98 -20.40 1.46
C VAL A 111 -3.10 -20.44 0.21
N THR A 112 -2.76 -19.30 -0.38
CA THR A 112 -1.89 -19.26 -1.57
C THR A 112 -0.50 -19.83 -1.27
N LEU A 113 0.10 -19.48 -0.13
CA LEU A 113 1.40 -20.03 0.26
C LEU A 113 1.32 -21.55 0.52
N ALA A 114 0.26 -22.03 1.14
CA ALA A 114 0.04 -23.46 1.34
C ALA A 114 -0.07 -24.20 0.00
N ILE A 115 -0.75 -23.62 -0.99
CA ILE A 115 -0.82 -24.15 -2.35
C ILE A 115 0.58 -24.19 -2.98
N VAL A 116 1.35 -23.11 -2.91
CA VAL A 116 2.73 -23.08 -3.43
C VAL A 116 3.60 -24.16 -2.78
N VAL A 117 3.55 -24.29 -1.46
CA VAL A 117 4.28 -25.33 -0.72
C VAL A 117 3.82 -26.72 -1.14
N ALA A 118 2.52 -26.95 -1.30
CA ALA A 118 1.99 -28.22 -1.77
C ALA A 118 2.49 -28.56 -3.19
N PHE A 119 2.56 -27.58 -4.09
CA PHE A 119 3.18 -27.78 -5.40
C PHE A 119 4.66 -28.15 -5.26
N MET A 120 5.43 -27.46 -4.42
CA MET A 120 6.84 -27.77 -4.21
C MET A 120 7.07 -29.17 -3.63
N THR A 121 6.20 -29.66 -2.74
CA THR A 121 6.36 -30.97 -2.09
C THR A 121 5.84 -32.13 -2.93
N LEU A 122 4.79 -31.92 -3.72
CA LEU A 122 4.19 -32.94 -4.58
C LEU A 122 4.88 -33.06 -5.94
N MET A 123 5.73 -32.09 -6.31
CA MET A 123 6.48 -32.15 -7.56
C MET A 123 7.46 -33.34 -7.57
N PRO A 124 7.39 -34.24 -8.58
CA PRO A 124 8.39 -35.29 -8.75
C PRO A 124 9.82 -34.72 -8.81
N ARG A 125 10.73 -35.39 -8.11
CA ARG A 125 12.16 -35.08 -8.14
C ARG A 125 12.66 -35.20 -9.58
N GLY A 126 13.16 -34.10 -10.13
CA GLY A 126 13.57 -34.01 -11.54
C GLY A 126 12.71 -33.10 -12.40
N MET A 127 11.70 -32.42 -11.84
CA MET A 127 10.99 -31.37 -12.57
C MET A 127 11.92 -30.19 -12.89
N SER A 128 11.74 -29.59 -14.06
CA SER A 128 12.62 -28.56 -14.65
C SER A 128 12.88 -27.40 -13.67
N PRO A 129 14.13 -26.91 -13.54
CA PRO A 129 14.46 -25.72 -12.75
C PRO A 129 13.67 -24.47 -13.19
N GLU A 130 13.05 -24.49 -14.37
CA GLU A 130 12.17 -23.44 -14.91
C GLU A 130 10.91 -23.19 -14.06
N VAL A 131 10.48 -24.13 -13.21
CA VAL A 131 9.26 -23.93 -12.41
C VAL A 131 9.52 -23.15 -11.12
N LEU A 132 10.75 -23.18 -10.59
CA LEU A 132 11.11 -22.49 -9.35
C LEU A 132 10.91 -20.97 -9.42
N PRO A 133 11.31 -20.26 -10.50
CA PRO A 133 11.02 -18.85 -10.64
C PRO A 133 9.54 -18.49 -10.64
N VAL A 134 8.71 -19.30 -11.29
CA VAL A 134 7.26 -19.10 -11.33
C VAL A 134 6.66 -19.26 -9.94
N LEU A 135 7.09 -20.27 -9.18
CA LEU A 135 6.63 -20.47 -7.80
C LEU A 135 7.09 -19.35 -6.86
N ALA A 136 8.31 -18.83 -7.03
CA ALA A 136 8.81 -17.69 -6.27
C ALA A 136 7.98 -16.42 -6.53
N MET A 137 7.68 -16.15 -7.81
CA MET A 137 6.78 -15.07 -8.21
C MET A 137 5.39 -15.21 -7.57
N LEU A 138 4.80 -16.41 -7.67
CA LEU A 138 3.48 -16.72 -7.12
C LEU A 138 3.42 -16.61 -5.59
N ALA A 139 4.51 -16.94 -4.89
CA ALA A 139 4.60 -16.77 -3.44
C ALA A 139 4.70 -15.30 -3.01
N ALA A 140 5.42 -14.48 -3.79
CA ALA A 140 5.62 -13.06 -3.49
C ALA A 140 4.35 -12.21 -3.72
N TRP A 141 3.51 -12.61 -4.67
CA TRP A 141 2.29 -11.88 -5.04
C TRP A 141 1.28 -11.67 -3.88
N PRO A 142 0.80 -12.71 -3.18
CA PRO A 142 -0.15 -12.54 -2.08
C PRO A 142 0.46 -11.77 -0.91
N LEU A 143 1.78 -11.88 -0.68
CA LEU A 143 2.47 -11.11 0.35
C LEU A 143 2.41 -9.60 0.08
N ALA A 144 2.63 -9.18 -1.16
CA ALA A 144 2.54 -7.78 -1.55
C ALA A 144 1.11 -7.22 -1.39
N ILE A 145 0.10 -7.99 -1.80
CA ILE A 145 -1.31 -7.62 -1.61
C ILE A 145 -1.66 -7.54 -0.12
N GLY A 146 -1.33 -8.59 0.64
CA GLY A 146 -1.60 -8.67 2.07
C GLY A 146 -0.96 -7.52 2.85
N ALA A 147 0.29 -7.19 2.55
CA ALA A 147 0.98 -6.05 3.13
C ALA A 147 0.28 -4.71 2.83
N GLY A 148 -0.20 -4.51 1.59
CA GLY A 148 -0.95 -3.32 1.20
C GLY A 148 -2.28 -3.17 1.95
N LEU A 149 -3.02 -4.27 2.12
CA LEU A 149 -4.28 -4.31 2.86
C LEU A 149 -4.05 -4.02 4.36
N LEU A 150 -3.05 -4.66 4.97
CA LEU A 150 -2.70 -4.45 6.38
C LEU A 150 -2.21 -3.02 6.64
N TYR A 151 -1.43 -2.45 5.73
CA TYR A 151 -0.99 -1.06 5.84
C TYR A 151 -2.17 -0.08 5.71
N SER A 152 -3.07 -0.30 4.75
CA SER A 152 -4.28 0.50 4.58
C SER A 152 -5.16 0.45 5.84
N ARG A 153 -5.34 -0.73 6.43
CA ARG A 153 -6.02 -0.89 7.73
C ARG A 153 -5.35 -0.05 8.81
N ARG A 154 -4.02 -0.13 8.93
CA ARG A 154 -3.27 0.63 9.95
C ARG A 154 -3.50 2.14 9.79
N LEU A 155 -3.53 2.66 8.56
CA LEU A 155 -3.85 4.07 8.31
C LEU A 155 -5.23 4.45 8.82
N HIS A 156 -6.24 3.59 8.60
CA HIS A 156 -7.60 3.84 9.06
C HIS A 156 -7.76 3.68 10.58
N ALA A 157 -7.10 2.69 11.18
CA ALA A 157 -7.09 2.50 12.64
C ALA A 157 -6.41 3.68 13.37
N GLN A 158 -5.42 4.31 12.75
CA GLN A 158 -4.69 5.45 13.32
C GLN A 158 -5.24 6.81 12.85
N ARG A 159 -6.46 6.86 12.27
CA ARG A 159 -7.03 8.06 11.64
C ARG A 159 -6.98 9.31 12.51
N GLU A 160 -7.36 9.18 13.79
CA GLU A 160 -7.42 10.31 14.72
C GLU A 160 -6.03 10.85 15.04
N HIS A 161 -5.09 9.96 15.36
CA HIS A 161 -3.71 10.34 15.66
C HIS A 161 -3.05 11.05 14.47
N LEU A 162 -3.28 10.51 13.27
CA LEU A 162 -2.78 11.09 12.03
C LEU A 162 -3.40 12.47 11.75
N PHE A 163 -4.70 12.63 12.00
CA PHE A 163 -5.41 13.89 11.81
C PHE A 163 -4.97 14.95 12.82
N ARG A 164 -4.85 14.61 14.11
CA ARG A 164 -4.32 15.50 15.16
C ARG A 164 -2.91 16.01 14.83
N ARG A 165 -2.01 15.12 14.39
CA ARG A 165 -0.67 15.51 13.92
C ARG A 165 -0.69 16.43 12.69
N TRP A 166 -1.67 16.25 11.81
CA TRP A 166 -1.83 17.13 10.65
C TRP A 166 -2.35 18.52 11.06
N LEU A 167 -3.33 18.59 11.97
CA LEU A 167 -3.82 19.85 12.54
C LEU A 167 -2.69 20.62 13.22
N ALA A 168 -1.90 19.96 14.08
CA ALA A 168 -0.77 20.58 14.77
C ALA A 168 0.24 21.23 13.79
N ARG A 169 0.60 20.52 12.71
CA ARG A 169 1.50 21.07 11.67
C ARG A 169 0.89 22.20 10.86
N THR A 170 -0.43 22.24 10.72
CA THR A 170 -1.11 23.27 9.93
C THR A 170 -1.36 24.52 10.78
N ALA A 171 -1.64 24.34 12.08
CA ALA A 171 -1.81 25.41 13.05
C ALA A 171 -0.51 26.13 13.41
N ALA A 172 0.64 25.44 13.35
CA ALA A 172 1.95 26.03 13.65
C ALA A 172 2.40 27.12 12.64
N GLY A 173 1.70 27.32 11.52
CA GLY A 173 2.09 28.29 10.49
C GLY A 173 3.47 28.00 9.86
N PRO A 174 3.89 28.72 8.82
CA PRO A 174 5.32 28.82 8.52
C PRO A 174 5.98 29.57 9.69
N GLU A 175 6.94 28.96 10.38
CA GLU A 175 7.79 29.69 11.32
C GLU A 175 8.35 30.90 10.59
N THR A 176 7.94 32.10 10.98
CA THR A 176 8.64 33.33 10.59
C THR A 176 10.04 33.20 11.18
N PRO A 177 11.11 33.16 10.36
CA PRO A 177 12.47 33.22 10.89
C PRO A 177 12.57 34.52 11.70
N GLY A 178 12.91 34.38 12.98
CA GLY A 178 13.09 35.53 13.87
C GLY A 178 14.12 36.49 13.29
N PRO A 179 13.97 37.80 13.52
CA PRO A 179 14.94 38.78 13.02
C PRO A 179 16.33 38.43 13.57
N ALA A 180 17.28 38.32 12.65
CA ALA A 180 18.71 38.20 12.93
C ALA A 180 19.24 39.50 13.57
#